data_AF-A0A2D9H3M7-F1
#
_entry.id   AF-A0A2D9H3M7-F1
#
_cell.length_a   1.000
_cell.length_b   1.000
_cell.length_c   1.000
_cell.angle_alpha   90.00
_cell.angle_beta   90.00
_cell.angle_gamma   90.00
#
_symmetry.space_group_name_H-M   'P 1'
#
loop_
_entity.id
_entity.type
_entity.pdbx_description
1 polymer ?
#
loop_
_entity_poly.entity_id
_entity_poly.type
_entity_poly.pdbx_seq_one_letter_code
_entity_poly.pdbx_strand_id
1 'polypeptide(L)'
;MDARAEELAAALEEHRPRLVRVAYAILGSRGEAEDTFAPALVNGRLGLVALAPAEDGSGVRRRLVMSLTVDGGLVSRVDIVMAPDKLGG
;
A
#
# COMPACT_ATOMS: atom_id res chain seq x y z
N MET A 1 9.94 -18.47 -12.67
CA MET A 1 9.32 -17.54 -11.71
C MET A 1 10.42 -17.14 -10.73
N ASP A 2 10.57 -15.85 -10.43
CA ASP A 2 11.65 -15.32 -9.60
C ASP A 2 11.37 -15.66 -8.13
N ALA A 3 12.20 -16.50 -7.51
CA ALA A 3 12.02 -16.98 -6.13
C ALA A 3 11.88 -15.82 -5.14
N ARG A 4 12.53 -14.69 -5.40
CA ARG A 4 12.41 -13.49 -4.58
C ARG A 4 11.02 -12.87 -4.65
N ALA A 5 10.38 -12.89 -5.82
CA ALA A 5 9.03 -12.37 -5.99
C ALA A 5 7.99 -13.24 -5.28
N GLU A 6 8.20 -14.56 -5.26
CA GLU A 6 7.35 -15.51 -4.54
C GLU A 6 7.46 -15.34 -3.01
N GLU A 7 8.68 -15.18 -2.48
CA GLU A 7 8.90 -14.85 -1.07
C GLU A 7 8.21 -13.54 -0.68
N LEU A 8 8.30 -12.51 -1.53
CA LEU A 8 7.67 -11.22 -1.29
C LEU A 8 6.14 -11.32 -1.36
N ALA A 9 5.59 -12.11 -2.27
CA ALA A 9 4.16 -12.36 -2.36
C ALA A 9 3.64 -13.12 -1.11
N ALA A 10 4.39 -14.12 -0.64
CA ALA A 10 4.07 -14.84 0.59
C ALA A 10 4.12 -13.92 1.82
N ALA A 11 5.15 -13.06 1.92
CA ALA A 11 5.27 -12.07 3.00
C ALA A 11 4.14 -11.03 2.93
N LEU A 12 3.72 -10.62 1.73
CA LEU A 12 2.57 -9.71 1.54
C LEU A 12 1.29 -10.34 2.06
N GLU A 13 1.05 -11.61 1.74
CA GLU A 13 -0.14 -12.33 2.18
C GLU A 13 -0.11 -12.57 3.69
N GLU A 14 1.03 -13.01 4.24
CA GLU A 14 1.22 -13.20 5.68
C GLU A 14 0.97 -11.90 6.46
N HIS A 15 1.39 -10.76 5.91
CA HIS A 15 1.29 -9.48 6.61
C HIS A 15 0.07 -8.65 6.24
N ARG A 16 -0.78 -9.11 5.30
CA ARG A 16 -2.02 -8.42 4.89
C ARG A 16 -2.84 -7.88 6.07
N PRO A 17 -3.14 -8.66 7.14
CA PRO A 17 -3.90 -8.14 8.28
C PRO A 17 -3.17 -7.05 9.08
N ARG A 18 -1.84 -7.10 9.15
CA ARG A 18 -1.02 -6.09 9.83
C ARG A 18 -0.94 -4.80 9.01
N LEU A 19 -0.76 -4.91 7.70
CA LEU A 19 -0.70 -3.78 6.78
C LEU A 19 -2.01 -2.97 6.82
N VAL A 20 -3.13 -3.69 6.77
CA VAL A 20 -4.46 -3.12 6.91
C VAL A 20 -4.64 -2.41 8.27
N ARG A 21 -4.11 -2.98 9.37
CA ARG A 21 -4.07 -2.30 10.68
C ARG A 21 -3.22 -1.03 10.72
N VAL A 22 -2.08 -1.03 10.02
CA VAL A 22 -1.23 0.17 9.90
C VAL A 22 -1.97 1.27 9.13
N ALA A 23 -2.68 0.93 8.04
CA ALA A 23 -3.54 1.88 7.34
C ALA A 23 -4.60 2.49 8.27
N TYR A 24 -5.23 1.68 9.13
CA TYR A 24 -6.19 2.17 10.14
C TYR A 24 -5.57 3.19 11.09
N ALA A 25 -4.39 2.88 11.64
CA ALA A 25 -3.73 3.71 12.63
C ALA A 25 -3.32 5.08 12.07
N ILE A 26 -3.01 5.15 10.77
CA ILE A 26 -2.55 6.37 10.10
C ILE A 26 -3.74 7.26 9.68
N LEU A 27 -4.89 6.67 9.34
CA LEU A 27 -6.00 7.39 8.68
C LEU A 27 -7.21 7.65 9.59
N GLY A 28 -7.30 6.98 10.74
CA GLY A 28 -8.31 7.27 11.77
C GLY A 28 -9.70 6.70 11.51
N SER A 29 -9.91 5.93 10.43
CA SER A 29 -11.22 5.34 10.05
C SER A 29 -11.07 3.89 9.55
N ARG A 30 -11.80 2.95 10.16
CA ARG A 30 -11.80 1.52 9.76
C ARG A 30 -12.58 1.28 8.45
N GLY A 31 -13.65 2.05 8.21
CA GLY A 31 -14.51 1.90 7.04
C GLY A 31 -13.88 2.41 5.75
N GLU A 32 -13.12 3.51 5.81
CA GLU A 32 -12.42 4.02 4.62
C GLU A 32 -11.19 3.17 4.27
N ALA A 33 -10.56 2.57 5.26
CA ALA A 33 -9.28 1.88 5.06
C ALA A 33 -9.41 0.48 4.43
N GLU A 34 -10.50 -0.26 4.67
CA GLU A 34 -10.73 -1.57 4.04
C GLU A 34 -11.16 -1.45 2.58
N ASP A 35 -12.02 -0.48 2.26
CA ASP A 35 -12.52 -0.29 0.89
C ASP A 35 -11.56 0.50 -0.01
N THR A 36 -10.72 1.36 0.57
CA THR A 36 -9.86 2.25 -0.22
C THR A 36 -8.47 1.64 -0.47
N PHE A 37 -7.94 0.81 0.44
CA PHE A 37 -6.53 0.36 0.38
C PHE A 37 -6.37 -1.12 0.02
N ALA A 38 -5.53 -1.38 -0.99
CA ALA A 38 -5.09 -2.71 -1.38
C ALA A 38 -3.61 -2.93 -1.02
N PRO A 39 -3.25 -4.08 -0.41
CA PRO A 39 -1.84 -4.48 -0.28
C PRO A 39 -1.18 -4.61 -1.65
N ALA A 40 0.05 -4.15 -1.77
CA ALA A 40 0.82 -4.23 -3.00
C ALA A 40 2.33 -4.34 -2.71
N LEU A 41 3.09 -4.76 -3.71
CA LEU A 41 4.53 -4.56 -3.73
C LEU A 41 4.84 -3.19 -4.35
N VAL A 42 5.62 -2.37 -3.64
CA VAL A 42 6.06 -1.06 -4.09
C VAL A 42 7.58 -1.07 -4.13
N ASN A 43 8.17 -1.02 -5.33
CA ASN A 43 9.63 -1.09 -5.52
C ASN A 43 10.30 -2.28 -4.80
N GLY A 44 9.65 -3.44 -4.81
CA GLY A 44 10.14 -4.65 -4.13
C GLY A 44 9.98 -4.67 -2.61
N ARG A 45 9.26 -3.69 -2.04
CA ARG A 45 8.94 -3.60 -0.61
C ARG A 45 7.45 -3.83 -0.36
N LEU A 46 7.10 -4.25 0.85
CA LEU A 46 5.71 -4.30 1.30
C LEU A 46 5.11 -2.90 1.27
N GLY A 47 3.91 -2.78 0.76
CA GLY A 47 3.24 -1.50 0.62
C GLY A 47 1.73 -1.61 0.53
N LEU A 48 1.09 -0.45 0.44
CA LEU A 48 -0.35 -0.31 0.25
C LEU A 48 -0.60 0.75 -0.82
N VAL A 49 -1.67 0.56 -1.58
CA VAL A 49 -2.16 1.52 -2.57
C VAL A 49 -3.60 1.85 -2.24
N ALA A 50 -3.89 3.14 -2.12
CA ALA A 50 -5.26 3.64 -2.06
C ALA A 50 -5.76 4.02 -3.45
N LEU A 51 -6.91 3.49 -3.82
CA LEU A 51 -7.61 3.85 -5.07
C LEU A 51 -8.76 4.79 -4.75
N ALA A 52 -8.99 5.77 -5.62
CA ALA A 52 -10.15 6.65 -5.56
C ALA A 52 -10.73 6.84 -6.96
N PRO A 53 -12.03 7.16 -7.08
CA PRO A 53 -12.59 7.60 -8.35
C PRO A 53 -11.80 8.78 -8.92
N ALA A 54 -11.56 8.77 -10.22
CA ALA A 54 -11.00 9.92 -10.91
C ALA A 54 -12.06 11.04 -10.97
N GLU A 55 -11.64 12.29 -10.75
CA GLU A 55 -12.55 13.45 -10.72
C GLU A 55 -13.20 13.73 -12.08
N ASP A 56 -12.55 13.29 -13.17
CA ASP A 56 -13.02 13.41 -14.55
C ASP A 56 -13.94 12.25 -14.98
N GLY A 57 -14.23 11.29 -14.09
CA GLY A 57 -15.05 10.11 -14.38
C GLY A 57 -14.36 9.05 -15.24
N SER A 58 -13.05 9.17 -15.51
CA SER A 58 -12.29 8.23 -16.36
C SER A 58 -12.07 6.84 -15.75
N GLY A 59 -12.44 6.64 -14.48
CA GLY A 59 -12.31 5.37 -13.77
C GLY A 59 -11.75 5.55 -12.37
N VAL A 60 -10.75 4.74 -12.00
CA VAL A 60 -10.07 4.80 -10.71
C VAL A 60 -8.63 5.26 -10.89
N ARG A 61 -8.16 6.09 -9.95
CA ARG A 61 -6.80 6.60 -9.89
C ARG A 61 -6.13 6.24 -8.58
N ARG A 62 -4.80 6.25 -8.55
CA ARG A 62 -4.05 6.05 -7.31
C ARG A 62 -4.11 7.35 -6.52
N ARG A 63 -4.79 7.30 -5.37
CA ARG A 63 -4.86 8.44 -4.45
C ARG A 63 -3.59 8.53 -3.61
N LEU A 64 -3.07 7.38 -3.18
CA LEU A 64 -1.87 7.28 -2.34
C LEU A 64 -1.16 5.95 -2.64
N VAL A 65 0.16 5.96 -2.64
CA VAL A 65 1.02 4.76 -2.61
C VAL A 65 1.92 4.88 -1.39
N MET A 66 2.02 3.84 -0.58
CA MET A 66 2.93 3.81 0.55
C MET A 66 3.77 2.54 0.55
N SER A 67 5.02 2.68 0.98
CA SER A 67 5.94 1.55 1.20
C SER A 67 6.40 1.51 2.64
N LEU A 68 6.64 0.30 3.14
CA LEU A 68 7.03 0.03 4.50
C LEU A 68 8.41 -0.63 4.51
N THR A 69 9.25 -0.20 5.45
CA THR A 69 10.49 -0.89 5.79
C THR A 69 10.25 -1.62 7.11
N VAL A 70 10.46 -2.94 7.11
CA VAL A 70 10.31 -3.78 8.30
C VAL A 70 11.70 -4.26 8.71
N ASP A 71 12.05 -4.03 9.97
CA ASP A 71 13.29 -4.49 10.61
C ASP A 71 12.95 -5.15 11.94
N GLY A 72 13.49 -6.35 12.20
CA GLY A 72 13.19 -7.12 13.41
C GLY A 72 11.69 -7.40 13.65
N GLY A 73 10.87 -7.44 12.60
CA GLY A 73 9.41 -7.62 12.70
C GLY A 73 8.62 -6.35 13.06
N LEU A 74 9.30 -5.19 13.15
CA LEU A 74 8.70 -3.88 13.40
C LEU A 74 8.82 -2.99 12.17
N VAL A 75 7.84 -2.12 11.96
CA VAL A 75 7.92 -1.09 10.91
C VAL A 75 8.89 0.00 11.39
N SER A 76 10.03 0.15 10.71
CA SER A 76 11.06 1.14 11.01
C SER A 76 10.98 2.39 10.14
N ARG A 77 10.29 2.31 8.99
CA ARG A 77 10.03 3.45 8.09
C ARG A 77 8.72 3.28 7.32
N VAL A 78 8.05 4.41 7.10
CA VAL A 78 6.90 4.54 6.20
C VAL A 78 7.19 5.65 5.21
N ASP A 79 7.19 5.34 3.92
CA ASP A 79 7.30 6.32 2.84
C ASP A 79 5.93 6.45 2.17
N ILE A 80 5.38 7.67 2.09
CA ILE A 80 4.02 7.92 1.55
C ILE A 80 4.12 8.89 0.38
N VAL A 81 3.55 8.51 -0.75
CA VAL A 81 3.39 9.36 -1.93
C VAL A 81 1.91 9.61 -2.17
N MET A 82 1.52 10.88 -2.08
CA MET A 82 0.17 11.34 -2.41
C MET A 82 0.05 11.65 -3.89
N ALA A 83 -1.08 11.31 -4.49
CA ALA A 83 -1.36 11.52 -5.92
C ALA A 83 -0.19 11.10 -6.83
N PRO A 84 0.30 9.85 -6.72
CA PRO A 84 1.50 9.36 -7.42
C PRO A 84 1.41 9.47 -8.94
N ASP A 85 0.21 9.49 -9.52
CA ASP A 85 0.00 9.67 -10.95
C ASP A 85 0.54 11.04 -11.45
N LYS A 86 0.78 12.02 -10.56
CA LYS A 86 1.44 13.30 -10.89
C LYS A 86 2.96 13.16 -11.11
N LEU A 87 3.58 12.06 -10.70
CA LEU A 87 5.01 11.85 -10.80
C LEU A 87 5.44 11.25 -12.13
N GLY A 88 4.52 10.68 -12.91
CA GLY A 88 4.79 10.02 -14.19
C GLY A 88 4.78 10.96 -15.40
N GLY A 89 5.13 12.24 -15.20
CA GLY A 89 5.21 13.26 -16.26
C GLY A 89 6.25 12.93 -17.32
#